data_AF-R6BB83-F1
#
_entry.id   AF-R6BB83-F1
#
_cell.length_a   1.000
_cell.length_b   1.000
_cell.length_c   1.000
_cell.angle_alpha   90.00
_cell.angle_beta   90.00
_cell.angle_gamma   90.00
#
_symmetry.space_group_name_H-M   'P 1'
#
loop_
_entity.id
_entity.type
_entity.pdbx_description
1 polymer ?
#
loop_
_entity_poly.entity_id
_entity_poly.type
_entity_poly.pdbx_seq_one_letter_code
_entity_poly.pdbx_strand_id
1 'polypeptide(L)'
;MTREELAKAIADGIIAAGIEGEFDSVSCSTAGDYPSIGVSQWEGDRAEDLLSRIPGGDYYSGRAYSDIYYSGDLDGLKELLNSPDGQSAQREKLAEDCLYYVDELWEIPNLDDTRCTIYAGMWCPTSTSVVCRFLSNRQWNYDLRDLDVLCALFKYQYAHAAGCDEYAEGYANRANATYDYCKELDV
;
A
#
# COMPACT_ATOMS: atom_id res chain seq x y z
N MET A 1 -14.17 11.24 9.60
CA MET A 1 -14.35 9.99 8.84
C MET A 1 -14.55 8.82 9.77
N THR A 2 -15.30 7.79 9.35
CA THR A 2 -15.30 6.48 10.01
C THR A 2 -14.01 5.71 9.70
N ARG A 3 -13.81 4.58 10.38
CA ARG A 3 -12.68 3.66 10.15
C ARG A 3 -12.65 3.18 8.70
N GLU A 4 -13.80 2.81 8.17
CA GLU A 4 -13.97 2.29 6.81
C GLU A 4 -13.76 3.38 5.76
N GLU A 5 -14.26 4.59 5.99
CA GLU A 5 -14.04 5.74 5.10
C GLU A 5 -12.54 6.08 5.03
N LEU A 6 -11.86 6.06 6.17
CA LEU A 6 -10.43 6.34 6.27
C LEU A 6 -9.59 5.26 5.58
N ALA A 7 -9.91 3.98 5.81
CA ALA A 7 -9.23 2.86 5.16
C ALA A 7 -9.39 2.91 3.63
N LYS A 8 -10.58 3.27 3.15
CA LYS A 8 -10.81 3.49 1.72
C LYS A 8 -9.99 4.66 1.17
N ALA A 9 -9.93 5.78 1.88
CA ALA A 9 -9.14 6.94 1.46
C ALA A 9 -7.64 6.62 1.41
N ILE A 10 -7.13 5.81 2.35
CA ILE A 10 -5.75 5.31 2.34
C ILE A 10 -5.52 4.40 1.12
N ALA A 11 -6.41 3.45 0.86
CA ALA A 11 -6.33 2.54 -0.27
C ALA A 11 -6.32 3.30 -1.62
N ASP A 12 -7.23 4.27 -1.78
CA ASP A 12 -7.30 5.12 -2.96
C ASP A 12 -6.00 5.92 -3.15
N GLY A 13 -5.40 6.40 -2.05
CA GLY A 13 -4.10 7.08 -2.08
C GLY A 13 -2.95 6.18 -2.49
N ILE A 14 -2.86 4.97 -1.93
CA ILE A 14 -1.83 3.98 -2.29
C ILE A 14 -1.88 3.68 -3.79
N ILE A 15 -3.08 3.50 -4.32
CA ILE A 15 -3.32 3.23 -5.75
C ILE A 15 -2.96 4.45 -6.60
N ALA A 16 -3.46 5.64 -6.25
CA ALA A 16 -3.25 6.85 -7.04
C ALA A 16 -1.77 7.27 -7.08
N ALA A 17 -1.02 7.05 -6.00
CA ALA A 17 0.40 7.34 -5.93
C ALA A 17 1.29 6.21 -6.45
N GLY A 18 0.72 5.06 -6.86
CA GLY A 18 1.47 3.92 -7.42
C GLY A 18 2.53 3.36 -6.46
N ILE A 19 2.21 3.30 -5.17
CA ILE A 19 3.20 3.08 -4.11
C ILE A 19 3.85 1.70 -4.16
N GLU A 20 3.04 0.64 -4.32
CA GLU A 20 3.53 -0.75 -4.36
C GLU A 20 3.46 -1.33 -5.79
N GLY A 21 2.44 -0.94 -6.57
CA GLY A 21 2.29 -1.38 -7.95
C GLY A 21 1.05 -0.79 -8.65
N GLU A 22 0.92 -1.12 -9.93
CA GLU A 22 -0.25 -0.83 -10.76
C GLU A 22 -1.25 -2.00 -10.73
N PHE A 23 -2.46 -1.80 -11.27
CA PHE A 23 -3.50 -2.83 -11.27
C PHE A 23 -3.11 -4.10 -12.01
N ASP A 24 -2.29 -4.00 -13.04
CA ASP A 24 -1.82 -5.11 -13.88
C ASP A 24 -0.44 -5.65 -13.44
N SER A 25 0.07 -5.18 -12.29
CA SER A 25 1.39 -5.57 -11.84
C SER A 25 1.43 -7.05 -11.50
N VAL A 26 2.34 -7.78 -12.13
CA VAL A 26 2.61 -9.21 -11.87
C VAL A 26 4.12 -9.40 -11.87
N SER A 27 4.67 -9.90 -10.78
CA SER A 27 6.08 -10.20 -10.64
C SER A 27 6.29 -11.55 -9.95
N CYS A 28 7.51 -12.10 -10.05
CA CYS A 28 7.87 -13.28 -9.27
C CYS A 28 8.26 -12.81 -7.87
N SER A 29 7.71 -13.45 -6.83
CA SER A 29 8.12 -13.15 -5.46
C SER A 29 9.62 -13.39 -5.27
N THR A 30 10.21 -12.59 -4.39
CA THR A 30 11.60 -12.78 -3.96
C THR A 30 11.77 -13.96 -3.02
N ALA A 31 10.68 -14.47 -2.43
CA ALA A 31 10.71 -15.57 -1.46
C ALA A 31 10.35 -16.94 -2.05
N GLY A 32 9.94 -17.01 -3.33
CA GLY A 32 9.68 -18.29 -4.00
C GLY A 32 9.07 -18.14 -5.40
N ASP A 33 8.82 -19.29 -6.03
CA ASP A 33 8.21 -19.38 -7.37
C ASP A 33 6.67 -19.26 -7.29
N TYR A 34 6.20 -18.10 -6.88
CA TYR A 34 4.78 -17.77 -6.84
C TYR A 34 4.57 -16.31 -7.24
N PRO A 35 3.40 -15.98 -7.81
CA PRO A 35 3.15 -14.65 -8.31
C PRO A 35 2.91 -13.66 -7.17
N SER A 36 3.44 -12.45 -7.34
CA SER A 36 3.13 -11.26 -6.57
C SER A 36 2.32 -10.31 -7.46
N ILE A 37 1.09 -9.98 -7.05
CA ILE A 37 0.08 -9.42 -7.96
C ILE A 37 -0.58 -8.14 -7.46
N GLY A 38 -0.94 -7.27 -8.41
CA GLY A 38 -1.80 -6.11 -8.22
C GLY A 38 -1.15 -4.93 -7.46
N VAL A 39 -2.01 -3.97 -7.12
CA VAL A 39 -1.65 -2.66 -6.53
C VAL A 39 -0.98 -2.73 -5.17
N SER A 40 -1.00 -3.89 -4.50
CA SER A 40 -0.35 -4.11 -3.20
C SER A 40 0.65 -5.26 -3.22
N GLN A 41 0.98 -5.81 -4.41
CA GLN A 41 1.90 -6.93 -4.55
C GLN A 41 1.49 -8.10 -3.63
N TRP A 42 0.22 -8.49 -3.68
CA TRP A 42 -0.30 -9.57 -2.85
C TRP A 42 0.35 -10.90 -3.22
N GLU A 43 0.68 -11.68 -2.21
CA GLU A 43 1.40 -12.95 -2.31
C GLU A 43 0.69 -14.05 -1.51
N GLY A 44 0.92 -15.31 -1.89
CA GLY A 44 0.39 -16.49 -1.18
C GLY A 44 -1.13 -16.42 -0.99
N ASP A 45 -1.61 -16.75 0.21
CA ASP A 45 -3.04 -16.76 0.53
C ASP A 45 -3.74 -15.42 0.25
N ARG A 46 -3.02 -14.29 0.31
CA ARG A 46 -3.61 -12.99 -0.03
C ARG A 46 -3.81 -12.85 -1.54
N ALA A 47 -2.90 -13.36 -2.36
CA ALA A 47 -3.07 -13.41 -3.81
C ALA A 47 -4.24 -14.34 -4.19
N GLU A 48 -4.33 -15.50 -3.54
CA GLU A 48 -5.41 -16.47 -3.76
C GLU A 48 -6.79 -15.89 -3.41
N ASP A 49 -6.90 -15.20 -2.28
CA ASP A 49 -8.12 -14.49 -1.91
C ASP A 49 -8.50 -13.44 -2.96
N LEU A 50 -7.55 -12.66 -3.49
CA LEU A 50 -7.84 -11.71 -4.58
C LEU A 50 -8.36 -12.42 -5.83
N LEU A 51 -7.67 -13.46 -6.30
CA LEU A 51 -8.06 -14.21 -7.50
C LEU A 51 -9.44 -14.84 -7.36
N SER A 52 -9.79 -15.31 -6.17
CA SER A 52 -11.12 -15.88 -5.90
C SER A 52 -12.29 -14.89 -6.03
N ARG A 53 -12.01 -13.59 -5.92
CA ARG A 53 -13.00 -12.50 -6.06
C ARG A 53 -13.22 -12.07 -7.51
N ILE A 54 -12.35 -12.49 -8.43
CA ILE A 54 -12.38 -12.04 -9.84
C ILE A 54 -12.90 -13.19 -10.71
N PRO A 55 -13.95 -12.99 -11.52
CA PRO A 55 -14.39 -14.00 -12.49
C PRO A 55 -13.24 -14.44 -13.40
N GLY A 56 -12.92 -15.75 -13.40
CA GLY A 56 -11.80 -16.33 -14.15
C GLY A 56 -10.45 -16.35 -13.42
N GLY A 57 -10.38 -15.82 -12.20
CA GLY A 57 -9.17 -15.87 -11.37
C GLY A 57 -8.82 -17.28 -10.88
N ASP A 58 -9.80 -18.19 -10.81
CA ASP A 58 -9.61 -19.61 -10.48
C ASP A 58 -8.67 -20.33 -11.46
N TYR A 59 -8.58 -19.86 -12.70
CA TYR A 59 -7.61 -20.38 -13.69
C TYR A 59 -6.14 -20.13 -13.28
N TYR A 60 -5.88 -19.07 -12.51
CA TYR A 60 -4.55 -18.67 -12.06
C TYR A 60 -4.23 -19.11 -10.63
N SER A 61 -5.25 -19.41 -9.84
CA SER A 61 -5.14 -19.81 -8.43
C SER A 61 -4.24 -21.03 -8.24
N GLY A 62 -3.30 -20.94 -7.30
CA GLY A 62 -2.36 -22.02 -6.94
C GLY A 62 -1.29 -22.33 -7.98
N ARG A 63 -1.22 -21.58 -9.09
CA ARG A 63 -0.17 -21.76 -10.11
C ARG A 63 1.11 -21.05 -9.70
N ALA A 64 2.24 -21.70 -9.95
CA ALA A 64 3.56 -21.09 -9.80
C ALA A 64 3.75 -19.96 -10.81
N TYR A 65 4.57 -18.96 -10.47
CA TYR A 65 4.87 -17.86 -11.41
C TYR A 65 5.52 -18.38 -12.70
N SER A 66 6.48 -19.30 -12.57
CA SER A 66 7.16 -19.90 -13.71
C SER A 66 6.20 -20.62 -14.66
N ASP A 67 5.19 -21.31 -14.15
CA ASP A 67 4.18 -22.00 -14.96
C ASP A 67 3.33 -20.99 -15.75
N ILE A 68 2.85 -19.93 -15.11
CA ILE A 68 2.11 -18.84 -15.78
C ILE A 68 2.98 -18.18 -16.87
N TYR A 69 4.25 -17.93 -16.56
CA TYR A 69 5.18 -17.30 -17.50
C TYR A 69 5.47 -18.18 -18.72
N TYR A 70 5.85 -19.45 -18.50
CA TYR A 70 6.26 -20.35 -19.58
C TYR A 70 5.10 -20.91 -20.40
N SER A 71 3.88 -20.93 -19.87
CA SER A 71 2.66 -21.25 -20.63
C SER A 71 2.21 -20.12 -21.55
N GLY A 72 2.71 -18.90 -21.35
CA GLY A 72 2.30 -17.71 -22.10
C GLY A 72 1.06 -17.01 -21.53
N ASP A 73 0.63 -17.39 -20.32
CA ASP A 73 -0.62 -16.89 -19.71
C ASP A 73 -0.42 -15.57 -18.93
N LEU A 74 0.81 -15.05 -18.85
CA LEU A 74 1.14 -13.86 -18.06
C LEU A 74 0.33 -12.64 -18.49
N ASP A 75 0.22 -12.38 -19.80
CA ASP A 75 -0.55 -11.24 -20.31
C ASP A 75 -2.04 -11.40 -19.99
N GLY A 76 -2.56 -12.64 -20.04
CA GLY A 76 -3.95 -12.92 -19.63
C GLY A 76 -4.19 -12.62 -18.15
N LEU A 77 -3.23 -12.92 -17.26
CA LEU A 77 -3.33 -12.58 -15.84
C LEU A 77 -3.33 -11.05 -15.64
N LYS A 78 -2.46 -10.33 -16.36
CA LYS A 78 -2.42 -8.86 -16.32
C LYS A 78 -3.74 -8.25 -16.78
N GLU A 79 -4.29 -8.75 -17.88
CA GLU A 79 -5.60 -8.32 -18.41
C GLU A 79 -6.73 -8.60 -17.42
N LEU A 80 -6.74 -9.79 -16.79
CA LEU A 80 -7.71 -10.15 -15.76
C LEU A 80 -7.65 -9.16 -14.58
N LEU A 81 -6.46 -8.88 -14.05
CA LEU A 81 -6.27 -7.98 -12.92
C LEU A 81 -6.66 -6.53 -13.27
N ASN A 82 -6.38 -6.10 -14.50
CA ASN A 82 -6.70 -4.75 -14.97
C ASN A 82 -8.15 -4.59 -15.46
N SER A 83 -8.92 -5.68 -15.55
CA SER A 83 -10.33 -5.63 -15.92
C SER A 83 -11.16 -4.82 -14.90
N PRO A 84 -12.36 -4.33 -15.25
CA PRO A 84 -13.21 -3.61 -14.30
C PRO A 84 -13.48 -4.38 -13.00
N ASP A 85 -13.76 -5.68 -13.10
CA ASP A 85 -13.97 -6.55 -11.95
C ASP A 85 -12.66 -6.75 -11.16
N GLY A 86 -11.55 -6.93 -11.86
CA GLY A 86 -10.21 -7.02 -11.27
C GLY A 86 -9.83 -5.78 -10.47
N GLN A 87 -9.99 -4.59 -11.05
CA GLN A 87 -9.70 -3.35 -10.34
C GLN A 87 -10.68 -3.09 -9.18
N SER A 88 -11.94 -3.52 -9.30
CA SER A 88 -12.91 -3.40 -8.21
C SER A 88 -12.52 -4.29 -7.03
N ALA A 89 -12.17 -5.55 -7.29
CA ALA A 89 -11.71 -6.50 -6.27
C ALA A 89 -10.43 -6.04 -5.57
N GLN A 90 -9.47 -5.49 -6.33
CA GLN A 90 -8.24 -4.93 -5.78
C GLN A 90 -8.49 -3.72 -4.85
N ARG A 91 -9.40 -2.81 -5.22
CA ARG A 91 -9.78 -1.67 -4.36
C ARG A 91 -10.44 -2.12 -3.07
N GLU A 92 -11.39 -3.05 -3.15
CA GLU A 92 -12.08 -3.59 -1.98
C GLU A 92 -11.10 -4.29 -1.03
N LYS A 93 -10.28 -5.20 -1.56
CA LYS A 93 -9.29 -5.92 -0.78
C LYS A 93 -8.25 -4.99 -0.14
N LEU A 94 -7.76 -3.98 -0.87
CA LEU A 94 -6.82 -3.02 -0.30
C LEU A 94 -7.47 -2.18 0.81
N ALA A 95 -8.73 -1.79 0.64
CA ALA A 95 -9.47 -1.10 1.71
C ALA A 95 -9.63 -1.99 2.95
N GLU A 96 -9.88 -3.29 2.78
CA GLU A 96 -9.89 -4.26 3.90
C GLU A 96 -8.53 -4.35 4.59
N ASP A 97 -7.43 -4.43 3.84
CA ASP A 97 -6.07 -4.44 4.40
C ASP A 97 -5.78 -3.12 5.17
N CYS A 98 -6.25 -1.98 4.64
CA CYS A 98 -6.07 -0.67 5.24
C CYS A 98 -6.85 -0.48 6.54
N LEU A 99 -7.86 -1.31 6.82
CA LEU A 99 -8.54 -1.32 8.12
C LEU A 99 -7.56 -1.59 9.26
N TYR A 100 -6.62 -2.53 9.06
CA TYR A 100 -5.55 -2.80 10.02
C TYR A 100 -4.61 -1.61 10.18
N TYR A 101 -4.31 -0.90 9.08
CA TYR A 101 -3.46 0.30 9.15
C TYR A 101 -4.11 1.39 9.98
N VAL A 102 -5.42 1.61 9.80
CA VAL A 102 -6.18 2.59 10.57
C VAL A 102 -6.13 2.25 12.06
N ASP A 103 -6.37 1.00 12.43
CA ASP A 103 -6.36 0.57 13.84
C ASP A 103 -5.01 0.85 14.50
N GLU A 104 -3.91 0.46 13.85
CA GLU A 104 -2.56 0.67 14.40
C GLU A 104 -2.18 2.16 14.48
N LEU A 105 -2.59 2.97 13.50
CA LEU A 105 -2.28 4.39 13.48
C LEU A 105 -3.09 5.19 14.51
N TRP A 106 -4.32 4.78 14.82
CA TRP A 106 -5.14 5.42 15.86
C TRP A 106 -4.63 5.19 17.28
N GLU A 107 -3.76 4.20 17.49
CA GLU A 107 -3.03 4.04 18.76
C GLU A 107 -1.93 5.11 18.96
N ILE A 108 -1.74 6.04 18.02
CA ILE A 108 -0.81 7.18 18.11
C ILE A 108 -1.58 8.45 18.48
N PRO A 109 -1.60 8.88 19.76
CA PRO A 109 -2.46 9.96 20.24
C PRO A 109 -2.42 11.29 19.48
N ASN A 110 -1.28 11.64 18.88
CA ASN A 110 -1.11 12.93 18.18
C ASN A 110 -1.27 12.83 16.65
N LEU A 111 -1.65 11.68 16.11
CA LEU A 111 -1.98 11.46 14.71
C LEU A 111 -3.50 11.38 14.52
N ASP A 112 -4.21 12.44 14.91
CA ASP A 112 -5.68 12.51 14.92
C ASP A 112 -6.26 13.46 13.83
N ASP A 113 -5.41 14.14 13.06
CA ASP A 113 -5.82 14.85 11.85
C ASP A 113 -6.06 13.87 10.69
N THR A 114 -7.23 13.96 10.05
CA THR A 114 -7.67 13.00 9.03
C THR A 114 -6.71 12.92 7.84
N ARG A 115 -6.25 14.08 7.32
CA ARG A 115 -5.34 14.13 6.18
C ARG A 115 -3.98 13.55 6.54
N CYS A 116 -3.50 13.83 7.75
CA CYS A 116 -2.25 13.29 8.28
C CYS A 116 -2.32 11.77 8.54
N THR A 117 -3.44 11.25 9.03
CA THR A 117 -3.63 9.79 9.17
C THR A 117 -3.67 9.11 7.81
N ILE A 118 -4.30 9.71 6.79
CA ILE A 118 -4.27 9.18 5.41
C ILE A 118 -2.82 9.13 4.91
N TYR A 119 -2.08 10.24 5.04
CA TYR A 119 -0.67 10.30 4.66
C TYR A 119 0.12 9.17 5.32
N ALA A 120 0.01 8.99 6.63
CA ALA A 120 0.70 7.92 7.35
C ALA A 120 0.26 6.51 6.91
N GLY A 121 -1.04 6.31 6.67
CA GLY A 121 -1.60 5.04 6.20
C GLY A 121 -1.05 4.61 4.85
N MET A 122 -0.80 5.56 3.94
CA MET A 122 -0.18 5.28 2.64
C MET A 122 1.27 4.74 2.76
N TRP A 123 1.90 4.88 3.93
CA TRP A 123 3.22 4.31 4.21
C TRP A 123 3.20 2.90 4.83
N CYS A 124 2.05 2.47 5.35
CA CYS A 124 1.91 1.19 6.04
C CYS A 124 2.13 -0.08 5.20
N PRO A 125 1.89 -0.11 3.86
CA PRO A 125 2.16 -1.32 3.08
C PRO A 125 3.61 -1.82 3.16
N THR A 126 4.58 -0.90 3.31
CA THR A 126 6.00 -1.26 3.41
C THR A 126 6.32 -1.93 4.74
N SER A 127 5.80 -1.39 5.85
CA SER A 127 5.78 -2.03 7.16
C SER A 127 5.00 -1.19 8.15
N THR A 128 3.78 -1.63 8.49
CA THR A 128 2.90 -0.95 9.45
C THR A 128 3.60 -0.75 10.80
N SER A 129 4.31 -1.77 11.31
CA SER A 129 4.98 -1.72 12.61
C SER A 129 6.16 -0.73 12.63
N VAL A 130 6.93 -0.63 11.53
CA VAL A 130 8.02 0.35 11.43
C VAL A 130 7.46 1.77 11.34
N VAL A 131 6.40 1.99 10.55
CA VAL A 131 5.72 3.29 10.46
C VAL A 131 5.17 3.73 11.83
N CYS A 132 4.44 2.84 12.51
CA CYS A 132 3.85 3.17 13.81
C CYS A 132 4.91 3.48 14.86
N ARG A 133 6.00 2.70 14.90
CA ARG A 133 7.15 2.97 15.77
C ARG A 133 7.86 4.29 15.40
N PHE A 134 8.02 4.58 14.12
CA PHE A 134 8.66 5.80 13.64
C PHE A 134 7.91 7.05 14.11
N LEU A 135 6.58 7.05 13.97
CA LEU A 135 5.71 8.15 14.36
C LEU A 135 5.52 8.24 15.88
N SER A 136 5.35 7.11 16.57
CA SER A 136 5.21 7.07 18.03
C SER A 136 6.43 7.67 18.74
N ASN A 137 7.64 7.49 18.20
CA ASN A 137 8.87 8.08 18.74
C ASN A 137 8.99 9.60 18.51
N ARG A 138 8.14 10.17 17.64
CA ARG A 138 8.17 11.58 17.22
C ARG A 138 6.99 12.38 17.71
N GLN A 139 5.92 11.71 18.14
CA GLN A 139 4.65 12.33 18.54
C GLN A 139 4.77 13.42 19.62
N TRP A 140 5.84 13.44 20.42
CA TRP A 140 6.05 14.43 21.48
C TRP A 140 6.95 15.60 21.08
N ASN A 141 7.67 15.48 19.96
CA ASN A 141 8.66 16.47 19.51
C ASN A 141 8.29 17.11 18.17
N TYR A 142 7.32 16.54 17.46
CA TYR A 142 6.85 16.98 16.16
C TYR A 142 5.33 17.06 16.16
N ASP A 143 4.79 18.03 15.42
CA ASP A 143 3.35 18.12 15.21
C ASP A 143 2.92 17.13 14.13
N LEU A 144 2.39 15.98 14.54
CA LEU A 144 1.90 14.96 13.60
C LEU A 144 0.53 15.32 13.00
N ARG A 145 -0.04 16.49 13.35
CA ARG A 145 -1.24 17.06 12.74
C ARG A 145 -0.92 18.01 11.59
N ASP A 146 0.36 18.24 11.31
CA ASP A 146 0.84 19.06 10.22
C ASP A 146 1.39 18.17 9.09
N LEU A 147 0.76 18.27 7.92
CA LEU A 147 1.12 17.48 6.74
C LEU A 147 2.54 17.82 6.23
N ASP A 148 2.96 19.09 6.31
CA ASP A 148 4.31 19.50 5.92
C ASP A 148 5.35 18.87 6.86
N VAL A 149 5.03 18.78 8.15
CA VAL A 149 5.88 18.11 9.15
C VAL A 149 5.96 16.62 8.87
N LEU A 150 4.84 15.93 8.61
CA LEU A 150 4.86 14.51 8.24
C LEU A 150 5.69 14.26 6.97
N CYS A 151 5.49 15.07 5.93
CA CYS A 151 6.28 14.96 4.71
C CYS A 151 7.77 15.11 4.99
N ALA A 152 8.19 16.13 5.75
CA ALA A 152 9.59 16.33 6.11
C ALA A 152 10.15 15.15 6.93
N LEU A 153 9.39 14.62 7.90
CA LEU A 153 9.80 13.47 8.69
C LEU A 153 10.07 12.26 7.81
N PHE A 154 9.13 11.89 6.95
CA PHE A 154 9.30 10.73 6.07
C PHE A 154 10.41 10.93 5.05
N LYS A 155 10.47 12.12 4.45
CA LYS A 155 11.47 12.49 3.44
C LYS A 155 12.91 12.44 3.96
N TYR A 156 13.14 12.89 5.19
CA TYR A 156 14.50 13.11 5.69
C TYR A 156 14.94 12.14 6.78
N GLN A 157 14.01 11.46 7.47
CA GLN A 157 14.35 10.65 8.64
C GLN A 157 13.91 9.19 8.55
N TYR A 158 12.93 8.85 7.71
CA TYR A 158 12.35 7.50 7.71
C TYR A 158 13.34 6.44 7.25
N ALA A 159 14.07 6.67 6.16
CA ALA A 159 15.06 5.74 5.63
C ALA A 159 16.07 5.29 6.70
N HIS A 160 16.66 6.26 7.40
CA HIS A 160 17.59 6.00 8.48
C HIS A 160 16.94 5.27 9.66
N ALA A 161 15.75 5.70 10.07
CA ALA A 161 15.04 5.08 11.19
C ALA A 161 14.59 3.64 10.90
N ALA A 162 14.35 3.31 9.63
CA ALA A 162 14.02 1.96 9.15
C ALA A 162 15.27 1.09 8.93
N GLY A 163 16.48 1.66 9.00
CA GLY A 163 17.73 0.95 8.71
C GLY A 163 17.94 0.67 7.22
N CYS A 164 17.45 1.58 6.38
CA CYS A 164 17.33 1.45 4.93
C CYS A 164 17.86 2.71 4.22
N ASP A 165 18.98 3.26 4.70
CA ASP A 165 19.60 4.48 4.18
C ASP A 165 19.90 4.39 2.66
N GLU A 166 20.13 3.20 2.13
CA GLU A 166 20.33 2.93 0.70
C GLU A 166 19.10 3.28 -0.17
N TYR A 167 17.90 3.32 0.42
CA TYR A 167 16.64 3.66 -0.27
C TYR A 167 16.17 5.09 0.00
N ALA A 168 17.01 5.94 0.62
CA ALA A 168 16.63 7.28 1.05
C ALA A 168 16.08 8.18 -0.08
N GLU A 169 16.67 8.12 -1.29
CA GLU A 169 16.17 8.89 -2.44
C GLU A 169 14.76 8.43 -2.87
N GLY A 170 14.54 7.12 -2.91
CA GLY A 170 13.22 6.55 -3.24
C GLY A 170 12.15 6.94 -2.22
N TYR A 171 12.47 6.87 -0.93
CA TYR A 171 11.56 7.32 0.13
C TYR A 171 11.33 8.84 0.12
N ALA A 172 12.34 9.65 -0.22
CA ALA A 172 12.15 11.08 -0.39
C ALA A 172 11.19 11.41 -1.54
N ASN A 173 11.25 10.65 -2.64
CA ASN A 173 10.32 10.80 -3.76
C ASN A 173 8.90 10.37 -3.38
N ARG A 174 8.75 9.21 -2.72
CA ARG A 174 7.46 8.75 -2.18
C ARG A 174 6.84 9.77 -1.23
N ALA A 175 7.63 10.40 -0.36
CA ALA A 175 7.14 11.40 0.58
C ALA A 175 6.49 12.59 -0.15
N ASN A 176 7.13 13.08 -1.21
CA ASN A 176 6.53 14.16 -2.01
C ASN A 176 5.27 13.68 -2.75
N ALA A 177 5.28 12.48 -3.34
CA ALA A 177 4.11 11.95 -4.06
C ALA A 177 2.90 11.74 -3.13
N THR A 178 3.12 11.19 -1.93
CA THR A 178 2.08 11.06 -0.89
C THR A 178 1.58 12.43 -0.44
N TYR A 179 2.47 13.41 -0.29
CA TYR A 179 2.12 14.78 0.10
C TYR A 179 1.25 15.44 -0.96
N ASP A 180 1.66 15.39 -2.23
CA ASP A 180 0.95 16.00 -3.35
C ASP A 180 -0.47 15.40 -3.48
N TYR A 181 -0.61 14.09 -3.29
CA TYR A 181 -1.93 13.44 -3.23
C TYR A 181 -2.75 13.97 -2.04
N CYS A 182 -2.21 13.93 -0.83
CA CYS A 182 -2.95 14.28 0.38
C CYS A 182 -3.35 15.76 0.44
N LYS A 183 -2.54 16.65 -0.13
CA LYS A 183 -2.79 18.09 -0.15
C LYS A 183 -4.04 18.46 -0.94
N GLU A 184 -4.34 17.71 -1.99
CA GLU A 184 -5.50 17.94 -2.86
C GLU A 184 -6.76 17.22 -2.37
N LEU A 185 -6.69 16.48 -1.25
CA LEU A 185 -7.84 15.80 -0.66
C LEU A 185 -8.82 16.78 -0.01
N ASP A 186 -10.09 16.66 -0.42
CA ASP A 186 -11.24 17.29 0.23
C ASP A 186 -11.77 16.36 1.34
N VAL A 187 -11.21 16.50 2.54
CA VAL A 187 -11.44 15.64 3.72
C VAL A 187 -11.64 16.45 4.99
#